data_AF-A0A7V6LE45-F1
#
_entry.id   AF-A0A7V6LE45-F1
#
_cell.length_a   1.000
_cell.length_b   1.000
_cell.length_c   1.000
_cell.angle_alpha   90.00
_cell.angle_beta   90.00
_cell.angle_gamma   90.00
#
_symmetry.space_group_name_H-M   'P 1'
#
loop_
_entity.id
_entity.type
_entity.pdbx_description
1 polymer ?
#
loop_
_entity_poly.entity_id
_entity_poly.type
_entity_poly.pdbx_seq_one_letter_code
_entity_poly.pdbx_strand_id
1 'polypeptide(L)'
;SAAARRAIARVEQVTFGGDVPWSGNRFFEGETEHCINGQIAASGAYFGVNVRPLIERLLAGQLSDGGWNCDSDSEHGSFNTTICVLEALLEYEMSFGGEAAITMARQAGEGYLLERHLFCRKSTGDTIFVDRHDKRGSFAAPAFFQLAFPPWWHYNILRALDYFSRSAKTHDERLHGALAHLKSKRRTDGRWNQDILHRGTMPVDLGEYPGEAGRWNTLQAMRVLSRFGKSPA
;
A
#
# COMPACT_ATOMS: atom_id res chain seq x y z
N SER A 1 -9.77 -5.50 -20.92
CA SER A 1 -9.51 -5.69 -22.38
C SER A 1 -9.22 -7.16 -22.67
N ALA A 2 -9.25 -7.60 -23.94
CA ALA A 2 -8.89 -8.99 -24.30
C ALA A 2 -7.43 -9.34 -23.98
N ALA A 3 -6.52 -8.39 -24.08
CA ALA A 3 -5.13 -8.55 -23.70
C ALA A 3 -4.98 -8.83 -22.18
N ALA A 4 -5.70 -8.09 -21.34
CA ALA A 4 -5.71 -8.31 -19.89
C ALA A 4 -6.20 -9.71 -19.52
N ARG A 5 -7.31 -10.19 -20.12
CA ARG A 5 -7.83 -11.55 -19.88
C ARG A 5 -6.82 -12.63 -20.26
N ARG A 6 -6.12 -12.47 -21.39
CA ARG A 6 -5.05 -13.41 -21.80
C ARG A 6 -3.86 -13.40 -20.84
N ALA A 7 -3.49 -12.23 -20.33
CA ALA A 7 -2.42 -12.13 -19.34
C ALA A 7 -2.82 -12.84 -18.03
N ILE A 8 -4.04 -12.61 -17.54
CA ILE A 8 -4.55 -13.25 -16.32
C ILE A 8 -4.62 -14.77 -16.46
N ALA A 9 -5.13 -15.28 -17.58
CA ALA A 9 -5.17 -16.72 -17.83
C ALA A 9 -3.77 -17.38 -17.80
N ARG A 10 -2.70 -16.64 -18.11
CA ARG A 10 -1.32 -17.13 -17.97
C ARG A 10 -0.84 -17.08 -16.52
N VAL A 11 -1.17 -16.00 -15.79
CA VAL A 11 -0.83 -15.85 -14.37
C VAL A 11 -1.51 -16.93 -13.52
N GLU A 12 -2.74 -17.34 -13.85
CA GLU A 12 -3.45 -18.44 -13.17
C GLU A 12 -2.73 -19.80 -13.27
N GLN A 13 -1.82 -19.97 -14.23
CA GLN A 13 -1.00 -21.17 -14.38
C GLN A 13 0.35 -21.08 -13.66
N VAL A 14 0.71 -19.89 -13.15
CA VAL A 14 1.96 -19.70 -12.40
C VAL A 14 1.77 -20.25 -10.99
N THR A 15 2.75 -21.01 -10.53
CA THR A 15 2.84 -21.50 -9.15
C THR A 15 4.03 -20.90 -8.43
N PHE A 16 3.92 -20.79 -7.10
CA PHE A 16 5.08 -20.50 -6.27
C PHE A 16 6.08 -21.66 -6.33
N GLY A 17 7.37 -21.33 -6.43
CA GLY A 17 8.47 -22.30 -6.42
C GLY A 17 9.34 -22.17 -5.17
N GLY A 18 10.35 -23.03 -5.07
CA GLY A 18 11.30 -23.06 -3.95
C GLY A 18 10.96 -24.11 -2.90
N ASP A 19 11.77 -24.15 -1.84
CA ASP A 19 11.63 -25.06 -0.70
C ASP A 19 10.94 -24.35 0.46
N VAL A 20 9.63 -24.11 0.29
CA VAL A 20 8.77 -23.38 1.23
C VAL A 20 7.38 -24.03 1.32
N PRO A 21 6.64 -23.89 2.43
CA PRO A 21 5.36 -24.60 2.62
C PRO A 21 4.26 -24.31 1.58
N TRP A 22 4.33 -23.15 0.92
CA TRP A 22 3.39 -22.74 -0.13
C TRP A 22 3.89 -23.02 -1.55
N SER A 23 4.99 -23.78 -1.69
CA SER A 23 5.48 -24.23 -3.00
C SER A 23 4.41 -25.08 -3.68
N GLY A 24 4.15 -24.81 -4.97
CA GLY A 24 3.10 -25.43 -5.75
C GLY A 24 1.73 -24.72 -5.69
N ASN A 25 1.50 -23.82 -4.73
CA ASN A 25 0.29 -23.00 -4.72
C ASN A 25 0.20 -22.18 -6.02
N ARG A 26 -1.00 -22.05 -6.57
CA ARG A 26 -1.25 -21.13 -7.69
C ARG A 26 -1.07 -19.69 -7.23
N PHE A 27 -0.71 -18.81 -8.16
CA PHE A 27 -0.45 -17.40 -7.86
C PHE A 27 -1.57 -16.74 -7.03
N PHE A 28 -2.84 -16.96 -7.40
CA PHE A 28 -4.00 -16.38 -6.70
C PHE A 28 -4.48 -17.16 -5.46
N GLU A 29 -3.87 -18.32 -5.15
CA GLU A 29 -4.04 -18.99 -3.85
C GLU A 29 -3.15 -18.36 -2.76
N GLY A 30 -2.15 -17.60 -3.22
CA GLY A 30 -1.21 -16.84 -2.40
C GLY A 30 -0.32 -17.73 -1.54
N GLU A 31 0.23 -17.11 -0.51
CA GLU A 31 1.18 -17.72 0.40
C GLU A 31 0.84 -17.35 1.86
N THR A 32 1.83 -17.25 2.74
CA THR A 32 1.64 -17.02 4.19
C THR A 32 1.59 -15.54 4.55
N GLU A 33 2.50 -14.72 4.03
CA GLU A 33 2.65 -13.33 4.46
C GLU A 33 1.48 -12.45 4.01
N HIS A 34 0.88 -11.74 4.97
CA HIS A 34 -0.22 -10.81 4.72
C HIS A 34 0.11 -9.73 3.67
N CYS A 35 1.38 -9.29 3.62
CA CYS A 35 1.88 -8.25 2.72
C CYS A 35 1.91 -8.71 1.26
N ILE A 36 2.28 -9.97 1.00
CA ILE A 36 2.27 -10.56 -0.34
C ILE A 36 0.83 -10.90 -0.73
N ASN A 37 0.08 -11.55 0.16
CA ASN A 37 -1.34 -11.87 -0.07
C ASN A 37 -2.19 -10.63 -0.36
N GLY A 38 -1.93 -9.50 0.31
CA GLY A 38 -2.57 -8.23 0.03
C GLY A 38 -2.29 -7.74 -1.40
N GLN A 39 -1.04 -7.77 -1.85
CA GLN A 39 -0.69 -7.35 -3.22
C GLN A 39 -1.29 -8.27 -4.29
N ILE A 40 -1.34 -9.58 -4.04
CA ILE A 40 -1.97 -10.56 -4.92
C ILE A 40 -3.48 -10.33 -4.99
N ALA A 41 -4.13 -10.17 -3.84
CA ALA A 41 -5.57 -9.94 -3.75
C ALA A 41 -5.97 -8.62 -4.41
N ALA A 42 -5.24 -7.53 -4.19
CA ALA A 42 -5.46 -6.26 -4.87
C ALA A 42 -5.38 -6.42 -6.40
N SER A 43 -4.31 -7.07 -6.89
CA SER A 43 -4.13 -7.29 -8.34
C SER A 43 -5.23 -8.19 -8.91
N GLY A 44 -5.56 -9.29 -8.25
CA GLY A 44 -6.59 -10.22 -8.69
C GLY A 44 -7.98 -9.58 -8.70
N ALA A 45 -8.32 -8.82 -7.65
CA ALA A 45 -9.60 -8.11 -7.56
C ALA A 45 -9.77 -7.11 -8.71
N TYR A 46 -8.77 -6.27 -8.96
CA TYR A 46 -8.79 -5.30 -10.07
C TYR A 46 -9.07 -5.95 -11.44
N PHE A 47 -8.58 -7.18 -11.64
CA PHE A 47 -8.80 -7.94 -12.87
C PHE A 47 -10.01 -8.88 -12.85
N GLY A 48 -10.80 -8.87 -11.77
CA GLY A 48 -12.01 -9.69 -11.62
C GLY A 48 -11.75 -11.17 -11.33
N VAL A 49 -10.56 -11.53 -10.85
CA VAL A 49 -10.25 -12.89 -10.38
C VAL A 49 -10.90 -13.10 -9.02
N ASN A 50 -11.48 -14.28 -8.79
CA ASN A 50 -12.01 -14.63 -7.48
C ASN A 50 -10.88 -14.79 -6.45
N VAL A 51 -10.64 -13.72 -5.69
CA VAL A 51 -9.66 -13.67 -4.60
C VAL A 51 -10.31 -13.78 -3.22
N ARG A 52 -11.58 -14.20 -3.13
CA ARG A 52 -12.31 -14.33 -1.87
C ARG A 52 -11.54 -15.13 -0.81
N PRO A 53 -10.89 -16.28 -1.11
CA PRO A 53 -10.13 -17.01 -0.11
C PRO A 53 -8.95 -16.21 0.49
N LEU A 54 -8.32 -15.34 -0.32
CA LEU A 54 -7.27 -14.46 0.18
C LEU A 54 -7.85 -13.37 1.08
N ILE A 55 -9.00 -12.78 0.70
CA ILE A 55 -9.68 -11.80 1.54
C ILE A 55 -10.05 -12.41 2.89
N GLU A 56 -10.62 -13.61 2.92
CA GLU A 56 -10.97 -14.32 4.16
C GLU A 56 -9.72 -14.60 5.03
N ARG A 57 -8.61 -15.00 4.42
CA ARG A 57 -7.32 -15.16 5.12
C ARG A 57 -6.85 -13.83 5.72
N LEU A 58 -6.93 -12.73 4.98
CA LEU A 58 -6.56 -11.41 5.46
C LEU A 58 -7.47 -10.95 6.61
N LEU A 59 -8.78 -11.19 6.54
CA LEU A 59 -9.71 -10.87 7.64
C LEU A 59 -9.36 -11.66 8.91
N ALA A 60 -9.04 -12.95 8.78
CA ALA A 60 -8.64 -13.80 9.91
C ALA A 60 -7.32 -13.36 10.56
N GLY A 61 -6.45 -12.68 9.80
CA GLY A 61 -5.14 -12.22 10.25
C GLY A 61 -5.09 -10.82 10.85
N GLN A 62 -6.24 -10.14 11.01
CA GLN A 62 -6.26 -8.79 11.56
C GLN A 62 -5.92 -8.79 13.06
N LEU A 63 -4.99 -7.92 13.47
CA LEU A 63 -4.57 -7.78 14.86
C LEU A 63 -5.53 -6.88 15.66
N SER A 64 -5.43 -6.93 16.99
CA SER A 64 -6.32 -6.20 17.91
C SER A 64 -6.22 -4.67 17.78
N ASP A 65 -5.12 -4.16 17.25
CA ASP A 65 -4.94 -2.72 16.97
C ASP A 65 -5.46 -2.30 15.58
N GLY A 66 -6.14 -3.21 14.88
CA GLY A 66 -6.73 -3.01 13.56
C GLY A 66 -5.76 -3.20 12.39
N GLY A 67 -4.45 -3.26 12.64
CA GLY A 67 -3.45 -3.44 11.59
C GLY A 67 -3.18 -4.91 11.24
N TRP A 68 -2.20 -5.10 10.36
CA TRP A 68 -1.64 -6.41 10.01
C TRP A 68 -0.13 -6.42 10.13
N ASN A 69 0.46 -7.59 10.37
CA ASN A 69 1.90 -7.77 10.37
C ASN A 69 2.29 -9.08 9.66
N CYS A 70 3.45 -9.10 8.99
CA CYS A 70 4.03 -10.32 8.42
C CYS A 70 4.90 -11.07 9.45
N ASP A 71 5.30 -10.40 10.54
CA ASP A 71 5.86 -11.04 11.72
C ASP A 71 4.74 -11.68 12.57
N SER A 72 4.72 -13.01 12.62
CA SER A 72 3.69 -13.79 13.32
C SER A 72 3.72 -13.63 14.83
N ASP A 73 4.86 -13.20 15.39
CA ASP A 73 5.03 -13.03 16.84
C ASP A 73 4.67 -11.60 17.28
N SER A 74 4.27 -10.74 16.34
CA SER A 74 3.96 -9.34 16.62
C SER A 74 2.52 -9.14 17.08
N GLU A 75 2.36 -8.49 18.23
CA GLU A 75 1.05 -8.05 18.75
C GLU A 75 0.56 -6.74 18.12
N HIS A 76 1.35 -6.13 17.23
CA HIS A 76 1.06 -4.83 16.62
C HIS A 76 1.16 -4.89 15.10
N GLY A 77 0.25 -4.21 14.42
CA GLY A 77 0.36 -4.02 12.98
C GLY A 77 1.65 -3.31 12.59
N SER A 78 2.07 -3.49 11.34
CA SER A 78 3.11 -2.71 10.68
C SER A 78 2.51 -1.82 9.60
N PHE A 79 3.13 -0.67 9.32
CA PHE A 79 2.69 0.22 8.23
C PHE A 79 2.75 -0.47 6.86
N ASN A 80 3.84 -1.19 6.60
CA ASN A 80 4.11 -1.91 5.35
C ASN A 80 3.04 -2.96 5.04
N THR A 81 2.75 -3.83 6.01
CA THR A 81 1.75 -4.88 5.83
C THR A 81 0.35 -4.29 5.79
N THR A 82 0.03 -3.36 6.69
CA THR A 82 -1.32 -2.77 6.78
C THR A 82 -1.71 -2.08 5.48
N ILE A 83 -0.84 -1.30 4.83
CA ILE A 83 -1.21 -0.65 3.57
C ILE A 83 -1.45 -1.65 2.43
N CYS A 84 -0.68 -2.73 2.37
CA CYS A 84 -0.87 -3.77 1.34
C CYS A 84 -2.24 -4.46 1.50
N VAL A 85 -2.66 -4.72 2.75
CA VAL A 85 -3.96 -5.33 3.03
C VAL A 85 -5.10 -4.34 2.77
N LEU A 86 -4.97 -3.08 3.21
CA LEU A 86 -5.98 -2.04 2.97
C LEU A 86 -6.26 -1.86 1.47
N GLU A 87 -5.21 -1.80 0.64
CA GLU A 87 -5.36 -1.72 -0.82
C GLU A 87 -6.14 -2.92 -1.38
N ALA A 88 -5.91 -4.13 -0.86
CA ALA A 88 -6.63 -5.33 -1.26
C ALA A 88 -8.11 -5.26 -0.90
N LEU A 89 -8.43 -4.89 0.35
CA LEU A 89 -9.81 -4.80 0.83
C LEU A 89 -10.58 -3.73 0.04
N LEU A 90 -9.97 -2.56 -0.18
CA LEU A 90 -10.60 -1.48 -0.96
C LEU A 90 -10.85 -1.90 -2.41
N GLU A 91 -9.85 -2.51 -3.06
CA GLU A 91 -10.00 -2.95 -4.45
C GLU A 91 -11.05 -4.06 -4.59
N TYR A 92 -11.12 -4.97 -3.62
CA TYR A 92 -12.16 -6.00 -3.58
C TYR A 92 -13.55 -5.38 -3.47
N GLU A 93 -13.76 -4.43 -2.56
CA GLU A 93 -15.04 -3.73 -2.42
C GLU A 93 -15.43 -2.96 -3.70
N MET A 94 -14.46 -2.32 -4.35
CA MET A 94 -14.68 -1.61 -5.61
C MET A 94 -15.06 -2.56 -6.76
N SER A 95 -14.52 -3.78 -6.76
CA SER A 95 -14.67 -4.74 -7.87
C SER A 95 -15.86 -5.68 -7.71
N PHE A 96 -16.18 -6.08 -6.48
CA PHE A 96 -17.20 -7.10 -6.17
C PHE A 96 -18.34 -6.57 -5.30
N GLY A 97 -18.24 -5.35 -4.79
CA GLY A 97 -19.22 -4.75 -3.88
C GLY A 97 -18.77 -4.80 -2.42
N GLY A 98 -19.36 -3.92 -1.60
CA GLY A 98 -19.07 -3.81 -0.18
C GLY A 98 -19.78 -4.88 0.65
N GLU A 99 -19.04 -5.54 1.54
CA GLU A 99 -19.58 -6.41 2.57
C GLU A 99 -19.22 -5.86 3.95
N ALA A 100 -20.17 -5.89 4.89
CA ALA A 100 -20.01 -5.26 6.20
C ALA A 100 -18.72 -5.69 6.92
N ALA A 101 -18.39 -6.98 6.91
CA ALA A 101 -17.18 -7.50 7.55
C ALA A 101 -15.89 -6.94 6.92
N ILE A 102 -15.83 -6.86 5.58
CA ILE A 102 -14.69 -6.31 4.84
C ILE A 102 -14.57 -4.81 5.11
N THR A 103 -15.68 -4.09 5.07
CA THR A 103 -15.72 -2.64 5.35
C THR A 103 -15.27 -2.34 6.77
N MET A 104 -15.74 -3.11 7.76
CA MET A 104 -15.34 -2.95 9.16
C MET A 104 -13.85 -3.21 9.35
N ALA A 105 -13.32 -4.30 8.80
CA ALA A 105 -11.89 -4.61 8.88
C ALA A 105 -11.04 -3.53 8.22
N ARG A 106 -11.44 -3.06 7.02
CA ARG A 106 -10.76 -1.96 6.32
C ARG A 106 -10.78 -0.68 7.14
N GLN A 107 -11.93 -0.32 7.74
CA GLN A 107 -12.04 0.88 8.57
C GLN A 107 -11.18 0.80 9.85
N ALA A 108 -11.06 -0.38 10.46
CA ALA A 108 -10.17 -0.60 11.60
C ALA A 108 -8.69 -0.44 11.20
N GLY A 109 -8.27 -0.99 10.06
CA GLY A 109 -6.92 -0.77 9.53
C GLY A 109 -6.63 0.66 9.10
N GLU A 110 -7.64 1.37 8.59
CA GLU A 110 -7.55 2.82 8.38
C GLU A 110 -7.34 3.56 9.70
N GLY A 111 -8.06 3.16 10.75
CA GLY A 111 -7.87 3.65 12.11
C GLY A 111 -6.42 3.47 12.60
N TYR A 112 -5.84 2.29 12.39
CA TYR A 112 -4.43 2.00 12.71
C TYR A 112 -3.48 3.04 12.11
N LEU A 113 -3.63 3.39 10.83
CA LEU A 113 -2.78 4.37 10.15
C LEU A 113 -3.08 5.81 10.59
N LEU A 114 -4.36 6.15 10.74
CA LEU A 114 -4.83 7.50 11.05
C LEU A 114 -4.47 7.91 12.49
N GLU A 115 -4.64 7.03 13.47
CA GLU A 115 -4.20 7.27 14.87
C GLU A 115 -2.69 7.51 14.99
N ARG A 116 -1.94 7.10 13.97
CA ARG A 116 -0.50 7.31 13.85
C ARG A 116 -0.17 8.47 12.91
N HIS A 117 -1.14 9.29 12.52
CA HIS A 117 -0.96 10.42 11.59
C HIS A 117 -0.18 10.03 10.31
N LEU A 118 -0.30 8.78 9.87
CA LEU A 118 0.45 8.15 8.77
C LEU A 118 1.97 8.00 8.94
N PHE A 119 2.59 8.58 9.97
CA PHE A 119 4.05 8.49 10.12
C PHE A 119 4.60 8.64 11.54
N CYS A 120 3.72 8.73 12.54
CA CYS A 120 4.07 8.88 13.94
C CYS A 120 3.96 7.56 14.70
N ARG A 121 4.68 7.45 15.82
CA ARG A 121 4.45 6.41 16.81
C ARG A 121 3.16 6.70 17.56
N LYS A 122 2.31 5.69 17.73
CA LYS A 122 1.06 5.83 18.50
C LYS A 122 1.31 6.23 19.96
N SER A 123 2.37 5.70 20.58
CA SER A 123 2.65 5.89 22.00
C SER A 123 3.21 7.27 22.36
N THR A 124 4.03 7.86 21.48
CA THR A 124 4.72 9.14 21.77
C THR A 124 4.26 10.28 20.88
N GLY A 125 3.61 10.01 19.75
CA GLY A 125 3.32 11.00 18.71
C GLY A 125 4.54 11.40 17.86
N ASP A 126 5.73 10.87 18.15
CA ASP A 126 6.94 11.23 17.44
C ASP A 126 6.97 10.64 16.03
N THR A 127 7.51 11.42 15.09
CA THR A 127 7.83 10.95 13.74
C THR A 127 8.74 9.72 13.77
N ILE A 128 8.40 8.71 12.96
CA ILE A 128 9.21 7.50 12.81
C ILE A 128 10.37 7.77 11.85
N PHE A 129 11.59 7.74 12.38
CA PHE A 129 12.80 7.95 11.58
C PHE A 129 13.37 6.67 10.95
N VAL A 130 13.04 5.49 11.50
CA VAL A 130 13.58 4.22 11.05
C VAL A 130 12.45 3.21 10.85
N ASP A 131 12.33 2.69 9.63
CA ASP A 131 11.55 1.48 9.39
C ASP A 131 12.36 0.27 9.85
N ARG A 132 11.79 -0.55 10.74
CA ARG A 132 12.47 -1.74 11.27
C ARG A 132 12.67 -2.82 10.21
N HIS A 133 11.81 -2.84 9.18
CA HIS A 133 11.86 -3.80 8.08
C HIS A 133 12.73 -3.29 6.92
N ASP A 134 12.92 -1.96 6.81
CA ASP A 134 13.88 -1.36 5.88
C ASP A 134 14.89 -0.47 6.61
N LYS A 135 15.88 -1.13 7.23
CA LYS A 135 17.00 -0.47 7.92
C LYS A 135 17.93 0.31 6.99
N ARG A 136 17.67 0.35 5.67
CA ARG A 136 18.42 1.16 4.70
C ARG A 136 18.03 2.64 4.76
N GLY A 137 16.96 2.98 5.48
CA GLY A 137 16.54 4.36 5.71
C GLY A 137 17.73 5.22 6.11
N SER A 138 17.99 6.27 5.34
CA SER A 138 18.97 7.28 5.71
C SER A 138 18.42 8.04 6.91
N PHE A 139 19.20 8.20 7.98
CA PHE A 139 18.86 9.13 9.08
C PHE A 139 18.62 10.57 8.58
N ALA A 140 18.95 10.88 7.32
CA ALA A 140 18.67 12.16 6.68
C ALA A 140 17.18 12.41 6.41
N ALA A 141 16.31 11.39 6.42
CA ALA A 141 14.87 11.57 6.24
C ALA A 141 14.05 10.58 7.09
N PRO A 142 12.85 10.97 7.55
CA PRO A 142 11.95 10.03 8.21
C PRO A 142 11.58 8.82 7.34
N ALA A 143 11.32 7.67 7.97
CA ALA A 143 11.21 6.36 7.34
C ALA A 143 10.23 6.27 6.16
N PHE A 144 9.17 7.08 6.19
CA PHE A 144 8.06 7.00 5.24
C PHE A 144 7.96 8.20 4.29
N PHE A 145 8.97 9.07 4.29
CA PHE A 145 8.95 10.36 3.58
C PHE A 145 9.66 10.32 2.23
N GLN A 146 10.36 9.21 1.94
CA GLN A 146 10.99 8.97 0.65
C GLN A 146 9.95 8.42 -0.34
N LEU A 147 9.74 9.12 -1.44
CA LEU A 147 8.80 8.72 -2.48
C LEU A 147 9.43 7.69 -3.41
N ALA A 148 8.72 6.60 -3.66
CA ALA A 148 9.20 5.50 -4.48
C ALA A 148 8.06 4.90 -5.30
N PHE A 149 8.32 4.71 -6.59
CA PHE A 149 7.51 3.89 -7.46
C PHE A 149 8.37 2.91 -8.28
N PRO A 150 7.94 1.64 -8.43
CA PRO A 150 6.85 1.02 -7.68
C PRO A 150 7.23 0.88 -6.19
N PRO A 151 6.25 0.86 -5.27
CA PRO A 151 6.54 0.80 -3.82
C PRO A 151 6.82 -0.62 -3.31
N TRP A 152 6.52 -1.67 -4.09
CA TRP A 152 6.60 -3.07 -3.63
C TRP A 152 5.72 -3.25 -2.37
N TRP A 153 6.21 -3.93 -1.34
CA TRP A 153 5.55 -4.01 -0.03
C TRP A 153 5.82 -2.78 0.86
N HIS A 154 6.70 -1.86 0.45
CA HIS A 154 7.09 -0.73 1.28
C HIS A 154 5.99 0.33 1.39
N TYR A 155 5.88 0.90 2.57
CA TYR A 155 5.03 2.02 2.90
C TYR A 155 5.75 3.34 2.62
N ASN A 156 5.02 4.31 2.09
CA ASN A 156 5.39 5.71 2.14
C ASN A 156 4.11 6.56 2.22
N ILE A 157 4.23 7.80 2.68
CA ILE A 157 3.07 8.66 2.91
C ILE A 157 2.29 8.95 1.63
N LEU A 158 2.91 8.97 0.45
CA LEU A 158 2.19 9.19 -0.81
C LEU A 158 1.31 8.00 -1.17
N ARG A 159 1.79 6.77 -0.98
CA ARG A 159 0.98 5.55 -1.16
C ARG A 159 -0.26 5.57 -0.26
N ALA A 160 -0.07 5.93 1.02
CA ALA A 160 -1.18 6.04 1.96
C ALA A 160 -2.16 7.16 1.58
N LEU A 161 -1.67 8.33 1.17
CA LEU A 161 -2.52 9.42 0.72
C LEU A 161 -3.28 9.06 -0.57
N ASP A 162 -2.66 8.36 -1.53
CA ASP A 162 -3.35 7.87 -2.73
C ASP A 162 -4.47 6.89 -2.34
N TYR A 163 -4.19 5.97 -1.42
CA TYR A 163 -5.19 5.08 -0.82
C TYR A 163 -6.36 5.86 -0.19
N PHE A 164 -6.11 6.80 0.73
CA PHE A 164 -7.17 7.56 1.40
C PHE A 164 -7.95 8.47 0.43
N SER A 165 -7.31 8.92 -0.66
CA SER A 165 -8.00 9.63 -1.73
C SER A 165 -9.01 8.74 -2.46
N ARG A 166 -8.74 7.43 -2.55
CA ARG A 166 -9.60 6.44 -3.22
C ARG A 166 -10.69 5.92 -2.29
N SER A 167 -10.43 5.80 -0.99
CA SER A 167 -11.45 5.43 0.01
C SER A 167 -12.36 6.59 0.44
N ALA A 168 -12.25 7.75 -0.23
CA ALA A 168 -13.05 8.96 -0.02
C ALA A 168 -12.95 9.57 1.40
N LYS A 169 -11.90 9.25 2.16
CA LYS A 169 -11.61 9.84 3.48
C LYS A 169 -10.74 11.08 3.36
N THR A 170 -11.18 12.07 2.58
CA THR A 170 -10.34 13.25 2.25
C THR A 170 -10.34 14.36 3.30
N HIS A 171 -11.21 14.30 4.31
CA HIS A 171 -11.41 15.38 5.29
C HIS A 171 -10.86 15.06 6.69
N ASP A 172 -10.18 13.93 6.87
CA ASP A 172 -9.62 13.57 8.17
C ASP A 172 -8.40 14.44 8.47
N GLU A 173 -8.47 15.24 9.54
CA GLU A 173 -7.40 16.18 9.92
C GLU A 173 -6.06 15.49 10.18
N ARG A 174 -6.08 14.20 10.54
CA ARG A 174 -4.87 13.41 10.79
C ARG A 174 -4.04 13.20 9.51
N LEU A 175 -4.62 13.47 8.33
CA LEU A 175 -3.94 13.45 7.03
C LEU A 175 -3.20 14.76 6.72
N HIS A 176 -3.50 15.87 7.42
CA HIS A 176 -2.94 17.19 7.12
C HIS A 176 -1.42 17.24 7.18
N GLY A 177 -0.80 16.58 8.17
CA GLY A 177 0.66 16.53 8.29
C GLY A 177 1.33 15.88 7.08
N ALA A 178 0.79 14.74 6.63
CA ALA A 178 1.29 14.03 5.46
C ALA A 178 1.06 14.84 4.16
N LEU A 179 -0.10 15.50 4.02
CA LEU A 179 -0.40 16.38 2.88
C LEU A 179 0.52 17.59 2.83
N ALA A 180 0.81 18.22 3.97
CA ALA A 180 1.74 19.35 4.05
C ALA A 180 3.14 18.92 3.59
N HIS A 181 3.60 17.74 4.02
CA HIS A 181 4.88 17.21 3.56
C HIS A 181 4.86 16.89 2.06
N LEU A 182 3.79 16.26 1.55
CA LEU A 182 3.68 16.01 0.11
C LEU A 182 3.76 17.31 -0.69
N LYS A 183 3.08 18.38 -0.25
CA LYS A 183 3.14 19.69 -0.89
C LYS A 183 4.54 20.30 -0.86
N SER A 184 5.27 20.17 0.25
CA SER A 184 6.63 20.72 0.37
C SER A 184 7.65 20.01 -0.52
N LYS A 185 7.40 18.74 -0.88
CA LYS A 185 8.23 18.00 -1.86
C LYS A 185 7.98 18.37 -3.32
N ARG A 186 7.00 19.23 -3.63
CA ARG A 186 6.72 19.65 -5.00
C ARG A 186 7.86 20.49 -5.53
N ARG A 187 8.46 20.05 -6.65
CA ARG A 187 9.50 20.79 -7.37
C ARG A 187 8.95 22.08 -7.99
N THR A 188 9.85 22.96 -8.40
CA THR A 188 9.51 24.19 -9.14
C THR A 188 8.82 23.93 -10.49
N ASP A 189 9.13 22.80 -11.14
CA ASP A 189 8.46 22.32 -12.36
C ASP A 189 7.07 21.69 -12.10
N GLY A 190 6.63 21.67 -10.83
CA GLY A 190 5.34 21.15 -10.39
C GLY A 190 5.28 19.63 -10.22
N ARG A 191 6.40 18.90 -10.38
CA ARG A 191 6.51 17.44 -10.27
C ARG A 191 7.06 16.99 -8.92
N TRP A 192 7.09 15.67 -8.70
CA TRP A 192 7.69 15.03 -7.53
C TRP A 192 8.83 14.11 -7.94
N ASN A 193 9.85 14.01 -7.09
CA ASN A 193 10.99 13.14 -7.36
C ASN A 193 10.64 11.66 -7.22
N GLN A 194 11.38 10.82 -7.91
CA GLN A 194 11.69 9.48 -7.45
C GLN A 194 12.82 9.61 -6.43
N ASP A 195 12.56 9.47 -5.13
CA ASP A 195 13.61 9.67 -4.12
C ASP A 195 14.51 8.44 -4.01
N ILE A 196 13.92 7.25 -4.10
CA ILE A 196 14.63 5.96 -3.97
C ILE A 196 14.09 4.93 -4.96
N LEU A 197 14.88 3.89 -5.20
CA LEU A 197 14.42 2.64 -5.82
C LEU A 197 14.60 1.51 -4.82
N HIS A 198 13.55 0.73 -4.59
CA HIS A 198 13.65 -0.48 -3.78
C HIS A 198 14.41 -1.56 -4.56
N ARG A 199 15.20 -2.36 -3.84
CA ARG A 199 16.00 -3.42 -4.46
C ARG A 199 15.12 -4.52 -5.02
N GLY A 200 15.44 -4.90 -6.24
CA GLY A 200 15.12 -6.17 -6.86
C GLY A 200 14.87 -5.99 -8.35
N THR A 201 14.48 -7.08 -9.02
CA THR A 201 14.47 -7.12 -10.48
C THR A 201 13.07 -6.84 -11.00
N MET A 202 12.91 -5.67 -11.63
CA MET A 202 11.69 -5.35 -12.36
C MET A 202 11.70 -6.03 -13.73
N PRO A 203 10.62 -6.74 -14.12
CA PRO A 203 10.50 -7.33 -15.46
C PRO A 203 10.41 -6.30 -16.59
N VAL A 204 10.08 -5.04 -16.24
CA VAL A 204 9.90 -3.93 -17.18
C VAL A 204 10.55 -2.68 -16.60
N ASP A 205 11.32 -1.97 -17.42
CA ASP A 205 11.84 -0.65 -17.07
C ASP A 205 10.72 0.41 -17.16
N LEU A 206 10.47 1.09 -16.04
CA LEU A 206 9.45 2.14 -15.93
C LEU A 206 10.04 3.55 -16.17
N GLY A 207 11.35 3.67 -16.39
CA GLY A 207 12.04 4.94 -16.58
C GLY A 207 12.03 5.81 -15.31
N GLU A 208 12.19 5.19 -14.14
CA GLU A 208 12.23 5.86 -12.84
C GLU A 208 13.66 5.81 -12.28
N TYR A 209 14.27 6.97 -12.07
CA TYR A 209 15.66 7.09 -11.60
C TYR A 209 15.73 7.98 -10.35
N PRO A 210 16.46 7.57 -9.28
CA PRO A 210 16.58 8.37 -8.07
C PRO A 210 17.09 9.79 -8.33
N GLY A 211 16.40 10.78 -7.76
CA GLY A 211 16.68 12.21 -7.92
C GLY A 211 15.99 12.89 -9.10
N GLU A 212 15.48 12.12 -10.07
CA GLU A 212 14.75 12.65 -11.21
C GLU A 212 13.26 12.87 -10.90
N ALA A 213 12.58 13.67 -11.73
CA ALA A 213 11.14 13.89 -11.62
C ALA A 213 10.37 12.63 -12.03
N GLY A 214 9.92 11.86 -11.05
CA GLY A 214 9.25 10.58 -11.25
C GLY A 214 7.84 10.75 -11.81
N ARG A 215 7.53 10.02 -12.89
CA ARG A 215 6.26 10.14 -13.61
C ARG A 215 5.12 9.61 -12.77
N TRP A 216 5.33 8.47 -12.13
CA TRP A 216 4.31 7.81 -11.33
C TRP A 216 4.06 8.51 -10.00
N ASN A 217 5.12 8.94 -9.30
CA ASN A 217 4.97 9.76 -8.08
C ASN A 217 4.24 11.07 -8.39
N THR A 218 4.55 11.71 -9.52
CA THR A 218 3.86 12.92 -9.96
C THR A 218 2.37 12.66 -10.21
N LEU A 219 2.02 11.59 -10.93
CA LEU A 219 0.63 11.22 -11.19
C LEU A 219 -0.16 11.00 -9.89
N GLN A 220 0.40 10.22 -8.96
CA GLN A 220 -0.22 9.94 -7.67
C GLN A 220 -0.38 11.23 -6.84
N ALA A 221 0.68 12.04 -6.74
CA ALA A 221 0.64 13.29 -5.97
C ALA A 221 -0.39 14.28 -6.53
N MET A 222 -0.47 14.42 -7.85
CA MET A 222 -1.48 15.26 -8.50
C MET A 222 -2.90 14.76 -8.23
N ARG A 223 -3.13 13.45 -8.28
CA ARG A 223 -4.44 12.85 -7.97
C ARG A 223 -4.83 13.10 -6.51
N VAL A 224 -3.90 12.88 -5.57
CA VAL A 224 -4.08 13.19 -4.16
C VAL A 224 -4.46 14.65 -3.99
N LEU A 225 -3.60 15.58 -4.41
CA LEU A 225 -3.84 17.02 -4.21
C LEU A 225 -5.13 17.50 -4.87
N SER A 226 -5.49 16.95 -6.04
CA SER A 226 -6.76 17.28 -6.69
C SER A 226 -7.99 16.82 -5.91
N ARG A 227 -7.91 15.71 -5.17
CA ARG A 227 -9.04 15.20 -4.37
C ARG A 227 -9.14 15.89 -3.02
N PHE A 228 -8.01 16.09 -2.35
CA PHE A 228 -7.94 16.77 -1.06
C PHE A 228 -8.14 18.30 -1.16
N GLY A 229 -7.88 18.89 -2.33
CA GLY A 229 -8.10 20.32 -2.57
C GLY A 229 -9.54 20.70 -2.93
N LYS A 230 -10.45 19.73 -3.10
CA LYS A 230 -11.87 20.00 -3.30
C LYS A 230 -12.53 20.13 -1.94
N SER A 231 -12.85 21.35 -1.52
CA SER A 231 -13.81 21.56 -0.43
C SER A 231 -15.15 20.94 -0.82
N PRO A 232 -15.89 20.33 0.12
CA PRO A 232 -17.28 19.98 -0.14
C PRO A 232 -18.05 21.27 -0.44
N ALA A 233 -18.77 21.28 -1.56
CA ALA A 233 -19.70 22.35 -1.90
C ALA A 233 -20.89 22.36 -0.92
#